data_AF-B9NX93-F1
#
_entry.id   AF-B9NX93-F1
#
_cell.length_a   1.000
_cell.length_b   1.000
_cell.length_c   1.000
_cell.angle_alpha   90.00
_cell.angle_beta   90.00
_cell.angle_gamma   90.00
#
_symmetry.space_group_name_H-M   'P 1'
#
loop_
_entity.id
_entity.type
_entity.pdbx_description
1 polymer ?
#
loop_
_entity_poly.entity_id
_entity_poly.type
_entity_poly.pdbx_seq_one_letter_code
_entity_poly.pdbx_strand_id
1 'polypeptide(L)'
;MYRQAQVYSRQGIDLDHLTLAAWIGRAAFELRPVYDALTADLKRSGKLFMDETVAPVLDPGRKKTKTGYFWALARDDRPWSGDDPPGVAFTYP
;
A
#
# COMPACT_ATOMS: atom_id res chain seq x y z
N MET A 1 9.23 -2.97 9.33
CA MET A 1 10.47 -2.20 9.04
C MET A 1 11.73 -2.79 9.67
N TYR A 2 11.65 -3.46 10.82
CA TYR A 2 12.81 -4.12 11.45
C TYR A 2 13.63 -5.02 10.51
N ARG A 3 12.95 -5.76 9.62
CA ARG A 3 13.58 -6.66 8.64
C ARG A 3 14.34 -5.92 7.53
N GLN A 4 13.91 -4.72 7.12
CA GLN A 4 14.61 -3.93 6.10
C GLN A 4 15.80 -3.18 6.69
N ALA A 5 15.70 -2.67 7.91
CA ALA A 5 16.84 -2.08 8.62
C ALA A 5 18.00 -3.09 8.78
N GLN A 6 17.70 -4.37 9.05
CA GLN A 6 18.71 -5.43 9.07
C GLN A 6 19.34 -5.73 7.70
N VAL A 7 18.63 -5.50 6.59
CA VAL A 7 19.18 -5.68 5.23
C VAL A 7 20.14 -4.54 4.88
N TYR A 8 19.81 -3.29 5.25
CA TYR A 8 20.69 -2.14 5.05
C TYR A 8 21.94 -2.16 5.97
N SER A 9 21.79 -2.64 7.21
CA SER A 9 22.90 -2.86 8.13
C SER A 9 23.91 -3.90 7.60
N ARG A 10 23.43 -4.94 6.90
CA ARG A 10 24.31 -5.92 6.21
C ARG A 10 25.06 -5.34 5.01
N GLN A 11 24.64 -4.20 4.49
CA GLN A 11 25.28 -3.47 3.39
C GLN A 11 26.15 -2.31 3.87
N GLY A 12 26.39 -2.19 5.18
CA GLY A 12 27.31 -1.20 5.77
C GLY A 12 26.73 0.22 5.84
N ILE A 13 25.42 0.38 5.61
CA ILE A 13 24.74 1.68 5.71
C ILE A 13 24.00 1.72 7.05
N ASP A 14 24.54 2.48 8.00
CA ASP A 14 23.91 2.72 9.31
C ASP A 14 22.80 3.79 9.16
N LEU A 15 21.68 3.35 8.59
CA LEU A 15 20.47 4.15 8.44
C LEU A 15 19.61 3.95 9.68
N ASP A 16 19.55 4.97 10.54
CA ASP A 16 18.62 4.98 11.67
C ASP A 16 17.18 4.77 11.17
N HIS A 17 16.48 3.82 11.80
CA HIS A 17 15.15 3.36 11.42
C HIS A 17 14.14 4.52 11.34
N LEU A 18 14.35 5.60 12.10
CA LEU A 18 13.48 6.78 12.10
C LEU A 18 13.71 7.64 10.86
N THR A 19 14.93 7.69 10.33
CA THR A 19 15.27 8.46 9.12
C THR A 19 14.63 7.84 7.88
N LEU A 20 14.74 6.51 7.72
CA LEU A 20 14.10 5.80 6.60
C LEU A 20 12.57 5.89 6.69
N ALA A 21 12.02 5.74 7.90
CA ALA A 21 10.59 5.90 8.12
C ALA A 21 10.11 7.33 7.81
N ALA A 22 10.90 8.35 8.16
CA ALA A 22 10.59 9.74 7.83
C ALA A 22 10.59 10.00 6.33
N TRP A 23 11.55 9.46 5.57
CA TRP A 23 11.60 9.61 4.11
C TRP A 23 10.45 8.90 3.41
N ILE A 24 10.15 7.67 3.82
CA ILE A 24 9.00 6.93 3.29
C ILE A 24 7.70 7.66 3.64
N GLY A 25 7.59 8.19 4.86
CA GLY A 25 6.44 8.99 5.29
C GLY A 25 6.28 10.26 4.46
N ARG A 26 7.37 10.96 4.15
CA ARG A 26 7.34 12.15 3.30
C ARG A 26 6.94 11.81 1.86
N ALA A 27 7.56 10.78 1.27
CA ALA A 27 7.20 10.34 -0.07
C ALA A 27 5.72 9.91 -0.16
N ALA A 28 5.23 9.17 0.83
CA ALA A 28 3.83 8.77 0.91
C ALA A 28 2.88 9.96 1.07
N PHE A 29 3.30 11.00 1.79
CA PHE A 29 2.53 12.25 1.92
C PHE A 29 2.43 12.98 0.57
N GLU A 30 3.54 13.14 -0.16
CA GLU A 30 3.54 13.79 -1.48
C GLU A 30 2.75 13.00 -2.53
N LEU A 31 2.71 11.66 -2.42
CA LEU A 31 1.95 10.79 -3.34
C LEU A 31 0.46 10.69 -3.02
N ARG A 32 0.02 11.20 -1.86
CA ARG A 32 -1.39 11.17 -1.44
C ARG A 32 -2.37 11.75 -2.47
N PRO A 33 -2.15 12.94 -3.06
CA PRO A 33 -3.07 13.46 -4.09
C PRO A 33 -3.19 12.56 -5.32
N VAL A 34 -2.10 11.88 -5.72
CA VAL A 34 -2.11 10.94 -6.86
C VAL A 34 -2.94 9.70 -6.50
N TYR A 35 -2.75 9.18 -5.29
CA TYR A 35 -3.53 8.07 -4.77
C TYR A 35 -5.04 8.40 -4.69
N ASP A 36 -5.38 9.58 -4.18
CA ASP A 36 -6.77 10.02 -4.05
C ASP A 36 -7.43 10.18 -5.43
N ALA A 37 -6.72 10.78 -6.39
CA ALA A 37 -7.19 10.92 -7.77
C ALA A 37 -7.39 9.55 -8.45
N LEU A 38 -6.43 8.63 -8.31
CA LEU A 38 -6.54 7.26 -8.84
C LEU A 38 -7.72 6.51 -8.21
N THR A 39 -7.88 6.61 -6.89
CA THR A 39 -8.98 5.95 -6.18
C THR A 39 -10.33 6.51 -6.62
N ALA A 40 -10.45 7.82 -6.81
CA ALA A 40 -11.66 8.46 -7.31
C ALA A 40 -11.96 8.06 -8.77
N ASP A 41 -10.94 7.93 -9.62
CA ASP A 41 -11.09 7.45 -10.99
C ASP A 41 -11.58 6.00 -11.04
N LEU A 42 -10.93 5.10 -10.29
CA LEU A 42 -11.33 3.70 -10.20
C LEU A 42 -12.77 3.56 -9.72
N LYS A 43 -13.18 4.32 -8.69
CA LYS A 43 -14.55 4.29 -8.14
C LYS A 43 -15.64 4.76 -9.12
N ARG A 44 -15.29 5.47 -10.19
CA ARG A 44 -16.24 5.85 -11.26
C ARG A 44 -16.48 4.73 -12.27
N SER A 45 -15.68 3.66 -12.24
CA SER A 45 -15.82 2.53 -13.15
C SER A 45 -17.15 1.81 -12.95
N GLY A 46 -17.76 1.36 -14.05
CA GLY A 46 -18.92 0.46 -14.00
C GLY A 46 -18.57 -0.95 -13.51
N LYS A 47 -17.28 -1.30 -13.46
CA LYS A 47 -16.77 -2.60 -13.00
C LYS A 47 -15.51 -2.43 -12.14
N LEU A 48 -15.49 -3.10 -11.00
CA LEU A 48 -14.39 -3.06 -10.05
C LEU A 48 -14.10 -4.47 -9.53
N PHE A 49 -12.82 -4.78 -9.45
CA PHE A 49 -12.30 -5.96 -8.78
C PHE A 49 -11.79 -5.54 -7.40
N MET A 50 -12.15 -6.32 -6.38
CA MET A 50 -11.70 -6.10 -5.02
C MET A 50 -11.09 -7.39 -4.48
N ASP A 51 -9.82 -7.33 -4.08
CA ASP A 51 -9.12 -8.46 -3.45
C ASP A 51 -8.83 -8.14 -1.99
N GLU A 52 -9.10 -9.12 -1.12
CA GLU A 52 -8.82 -9.07 0.30
C GLU A 52 -7.59 -9.93 0.60
N THR A 53 -6.50 -9.28 1.00
CA THR A 53 -5.30 -9.97 1.49
C THR A 53 -5.22 -9.83 3.00
N VAL A 54 -5.28 -10.97 3.70
CA VAL A 54 -5.16 -11.03 5.16
C VAL A 54 -3.68 -10.89 5.56
N ALA A 55 -3.38 -9.94 6.44
CA ALA A 55 -2.02 -9.67 6.93
C ALA A 55 -1.93 -9.73 8.46
N PRO A 56 -0.91 -10.40 9.04
CA PRO A 56 -0.68 -10.38 10.48
C PRO A 56 -0.08 -9.03 10.88
N VAL A 57 -0.82 -8.25 11.66
CA VAL A 57 -0.42 -6.91 12.09
C VAL A 57 -0.11 -6.92 13.58
N LEU A 58 1.00 -6.30 13.96
CA LEU A 58 1.40 -6.19 15.35
C LEU A 58 0.45 -5.23 16.08
N ASP A 59 -0.15 -5.67 17.19
CA ASP A 59 -0.87 -4.82 18.14
C ASP A 59 0.06 -4.53 19.34
N PRO A 60 0.78 -3.39 19.33
CA PRO A 60 1.78 -3.07 20.34
C PRO A 60 1.18 -2.90 21.74
N GLY A 61 -0.14 -2.64 21.86
CA GLY A 61 -0.82 -2.53 23.15
C GLY A 61 -1.13 -3.87 23.82
N ARG A 62 -1.14 -4.98 23.07
CA ARG A 62 -1.60 -6.29 23.57
C ARG A 62 -0.61 -7.44 23.42
N LYS A 63 0.60 -7.20 22.89
CA LYS A 63 1.61 -8.24 22.57
C LYS A 63 1.04 -9.41 21.75
N LYS A 64 -0.01 -9.16 20.97
CA LYS A 64 -0.69 -10.15 20.11
C LYS A 64 -0.69 -9.64 18.67
N THR A 65 -0.72 -10.55 17.71
CA THR A 65 -0.99 -10.22 16.31
C THR A 65 -2.49 -10.05 16.12
N LYS A 66 -2.92 -8.91 15.61
CA LYS A 66 -4.28 -8.69 15.12
C LYS A 66 -4.30 -9.03 13.62
N THR A 67 -5.36 -9.69 13.18
CA THR A 67 -5.65 -9.85 11.75
C THR A 67 -5.96 -8.47 11.17
N GLY A 68 -5.08 -7.96 10.31
CA GLY A 68 -5.35 -6.80 9.47
C GLY A 68 -5.78 -7.24 8.09
N TYR A 69 -6.48 -6.34 7.39
CA TYR A 69 -7.00 -6.59 6.06
C TYR A 69 -6.43 -5.55 5.12
N PHE A 70 -5.82 -6.02 4.04
CA PHE A 70 -5.31 -5.19 2.98
C PHE A 70 -6.21 -5.37 1.76
N TRP A 71 -6.67 -4.26 1.20
CA TRP A 71 -7.62 -4.27 0.09
C TRP A 71 -6.94 -3.78 -1.17
N ALA A 72 -7.08 -4.51 -2.28
CA ALA A 72 -6.72 -4.04 -3.60
C ALA A 72 -7.99 -3.69 -4.37
N LEU A 73 -8.14 -2.41 -4.75
CA LEU A 73 -9.18 -1.93 -5.64
C LEU A 73 -8.60 -1.84 -7.04
N ALA A 74 -9.09 -2.67 -7.97
CA ALA A 74 -8.55 -2.74 -9.33
C ALA A 74 -9.63 -2.58 -10.40
N ARG A 75 -9.24 -1.99 -11.53
CA ARG A 75 -9.97 -1.99 -12.80
C ARG A 75 -9.01 -2.46 -13.88
N ASP A 76 -9.42 -3.45 -14.66
CA ASP A 76 -8.77 -3.80 -15.92
C ASP A 76 -9.84 -4.32 -16.88
N ASP A 77 -10.31 -3.46 -17.78
CA ASP A 77 -11.35 -3.80 -18.75
C ASP A 77 -10.78 -4.23 -20.12
N ARG A 78 -9.45 -4.33 -20.26
CA ARG A 78 -8.82 -4.75 -21.53
C ARG A 78 -9.29 -6.13 -22.02
N PRO A 79 -9.50 -7.15 -21.15
CA PRO A 79 -10.04 -8.45 -21.59
C PRO A 79 -11.47 -8.37 -22.17
N TRP A 80 -12.19 -7.29 -21.91
CA TRP A 80 -13.55 -7.05 -22.38
C TRP A 80 -13.64 -5.88 -23.38
N SER A 81 -12.52 -5.50 -23.99
CA SER A 81 -12.43 -4.38 -24.96
C SER A 81 -12.92 -3.04 -24.41
N GLY A 82 -12.77 -2.78 -23.11
CA GLY A 82 -13.02 -1.45 -22.56
C GLY A 82 -11.86 -0.48 -22.81
N ASP A 83 -12.20 0.80 -22.99
CA ASP A 83 -11.25 1.88 -23.28
C ASP A 83 -10.64 2.50 -22.01
N ASP A 84 -11.18 2.15 -20.85
CA ASP A 84 -10.72 2.66 -19.55
C ASP A 84 -9.32 2.10 -19.20
N PRO A 85 -8.37 2.96 -18.76
CA PRO A 85 -7.02 2.52 -18.45
C PRO A 85 -7.01 1.59 -17.23
N PRO A 86 -6.17 0.54 -17.22
CA PRO A 86 -6.05 -0.34 -16.08
C PRO A 86 -5.42 0.39 -14.89
N GLY A 87 -5.87 0.09 -13.68
CA GLY A 87 -5.32 0.71 -12.47
C GLY A 87 -5.63 -0.12 -11.22
N VAL A 88 -4.75 0.00 -10.22
CA VAL A 88 -4.93 -0.63 -8.91
C VAL A 88 -4.55 0.35 -7.80
N ALA A 89 -5.41 0.49 -6.80
CA ALA A 89 -5.17 1.25 -5.59
C ALA A 89 -5.24 0.30 -4.39
N PHE A 90 -4.24 0.37 -3.52
CA PHE A 90 -4.20 -0.44 -2.31
C PHE A 90 -4.63 0.38 -1.10
N THR A 91 -5.47 -0.19 -0.25
CA THR A 91 -5.97 0.45 0.98
C THR A 91 -5.71 -0.45 2.18
N TYR A 92 -5.17 0.16 3.23
CA TYR A 92 -5.05 -0.46 4.55
C TYR A 92 -5.76 0.46 5.57
N PRO A 93 -6.90 0.06 6.14
CA PRO A 93 -7.66 0.85 7.11
C PRO A 93 -7.06 0.86 8.52
#